data_AF-A0A367ZMY8-F1
#
_entry.id   AF-A0A367ZMY8-F1
#
_cell.length_a   1.000
_cell.length_b   1.000
_cell.length_c   1.000
_cell.angle_alpha   90.00
_cell.angle_beta   90.00
_cell.angle_gamma   90.00
#
_symmetry.space_group_name_H-M   'P 1'
#
loop_
_entity.id
_entity.type
_entity.pdbx_description
1 polymer ?
#
loop_
_entity_poly.entity_id
_entity_poly.type
_entity_poly.pdbx_seq_one_letter_code
_entity_poly.pdbx_strand_id
1 'polypeptide(L)'
;MQNLTYLKPQILDNIRRRFPEARITTIQGRLGTIHPLVQETPARAWPDWRLQPEIDLPEVGSPELRQKIQTCRRKLRARLQGLAAEGYHLCRKCSSNLVPRALEICSICQQRARELDLAQTRHLLCDTPWLTFEETREQVPGLQKLEFDALRSELAGEARSRVRALGEALRQGFETSLWMTMRYEMIRAVIFETGLPPHLVDLDDPTGRFHLEPEWAGYLALGLQEAPEC
;
A
#
# COMPACT_ATOMS: atom_id res chain seq x y z
N MET A 1 -33.17 -21.91 -2.85
CA MET A 1 -33.09 -20.48 -3.25
C MET A 1 -32.88 -19.62 -2.01
N GLN A 2 -31.64 -19.35 -1.58
CA GLN A 2 -31.38 -18.60 -0.33
C GLN A 2 -30.22 -17.59 -0.38
N ASN A 3 -29.45 -17.50 -1.47
CA ASN A 3 -28.16 -16.78 -1.45
C ASN A 3 -28.22 -15.25 -1.67
N LEU A 4 -29.37 -14.66 -2.00
CA LEU A 4 -29.47 -13.22 -2.28
C LEU A 4 -30.13 -12.40 -1.17
N THR A 5 -30.71 -13.04 -0.15
CA THR A 5 -31.38 -12.34 0.96
C THR A 5 -30.40 -11.51 1.79
N TYR A 6 -29.15 -11.96 1.90
CA TYR A 6 -28.10 -11.29 2.70
C TYR A 6 -27.67 -9.93 2.13
N LEU A 7 -27.73 -9.74 0.81
CA LEU A 7 -27.32 -8.49 0.16
C LEU A 7 -28.41 -7.41 0.19
N LYS A 8 -29.65 -7.78 0.50
CA LYS A 8 -30.82 -6.88 0.44
C LYS A 8 -30.67 -5.62 1.31
N PRO A 9 -30.16 -5.67 2.55
CA PRO A 9 -29.97 -4.48 3.38
C PRO A 9 -28.94 -3.51 2.79
N GLN A 10 -27.79 -4.01 2.32
CA GLN A 10 -26.73 -3.17 1.73
C GLN A 10 -27.19 -2.49 0.44
N ILE A 11 -27.94 -3.20 -0.41
CA ILE A 11 -28.50 -2.63 -1.63
C ILE A 11 -29.52 -1.53 -1.29
N LEU A 12 -30.41 -1.77 -0.32
CA LEU A 12 -31.38 -0.77 0.14
C LEU A 12 -30.70 0.49 0.66
N ASP A 13 -29.66 0.37 1.48
CA ASP A 13 -28.95 1.51 2.05
C ASP A 13 -28.22 2.34 1.00
N ASN A 14 -27.62 1.69 0.00
CA ASN A 14 -26.98 2.40 -1.11
C ASN A 14 -28.01 3.12 -1.99
N ILE A 15 -29.17 2.50 -2.25
CA ILE A 15 -30.24 3.12 -3.03
C ILE A 15 -30.85 4.31 -2.29
N ARG A 16 -31.08 4.20 -0.97
CA ARG A 16 -31.58 5.32 -0.15
C ARG A 16 -30.62 6.50 -0.11
N ARG A 17 -29.31 6.24 -0.03
CA ARG A 17 -28.29 7.29 -0.14
C ARG A 17 -28.31 8.00 -1.48
N ARG A 18 -28.63 7.29 -2.57
CA ARG A 18 -28.62 7.83 -3.92
C ARG A 18 -29.94 8.50 -4.34
N PHE A 19 -31.05 8.12 -3.71
CA PHE A 19 -32.40 8.67 -3.96
C PHE A 19 -33.13 8.94 -2.63
N PRO A 20 -32.68 9.92 -1.85
CA PRO A 20 -33.22 10.18 -0.50
C PRO A 20 -34.70 10.56 -0.52
N GLU A 21 -35.17 11.27 -1.55
CA GLU A 21 -36.57 11.68 -1.70
C GLU A 21 -37.53 10.53 -2.02
N ALA A 22 -37.05 9.42 -2.56
CA ALA A 22 -37.89 8.33 -3.08
C ALA A 22 -38.47 7.41 -1.99
N ARG A 23 -38.05 7.55 -0.71
CA ARG A 23 -38.52 6.78 0.46
C ARG A 23 -38.65 5.27 0.20
N ILE A 24 -37.63 4.67 -0.42
CA ILE A 24 -37.65 3.27 -0.84
C ILE A 24 -37.57 2.35 0.39
N THR A 25 -38.67 1.64 0.66
CA THR A 25 -38.82 0.73 1.83
C THR A 25 -38.54 -0.73 1.50
N THR A 26 -38.74 -1.14 0.25
CA THR A 26 -38.60 -2.54 -0.18
C THR A 26 -38.02 -2.64 -1.58
N ILE A 27 -37.30 -3.72 -1.85
CA ILE A 27 -36.87 -4.11 -3.19
C ILE A 27 -37.39 -5.52 -3.45
N GLN A 28 -37.99 -5.71 -4.62
CA GLN A 28 -38.40 -7.00 -5.15
C GLN A 28 -37.59 -7.24 -6.42
N GLY A 29 -36.78 -8.30 -6.41
CA GLY A 29 -36.09 -8.77 -7.61
C GLY A 29 -36.82 -9.99 -8.16
N ARG A 30 -37.11 -10.00 -9.46
CA ARG A 30 -37.52 -11.21 -10.17
C ARG A 30 -36.28 -11.77 -10.86
N LEU A 31 -35.94 -13.03 -10.60
CA LEU A 31 -34.95 -13.74 -11.40
C LEU A 31 -35.53 -13.88 -12.81
N GLY A 32 -34.88 -13.24 -13.78
CA GLY A 32 -35.20 -13.42 -15.19
C GLY A 32 -34.83 -14.82 -15.67
N THR A 33 -35.43 -15.26 -16.77
CA THR A 33 -34.93 -16.42 -17.51
C THR A 33 -33.55 -16.07 -18.09
N ILE A 34 -32.59 -16.96 -17.92
CA ILE A 34 -31.30 -16.83 -18.61
C ILE A 34 -31.59 -16.85 -20.11
N HIS A 35 -31.10 -15.84 -20.84
CA HIS A 35 -31.36 -15.70 -22.26
C HIS A 35 -30.87 -16.96 -23.00
N PRO A 36 -31.63 -17.56 -23.93
CA PRO A 36 -31.21 -18.77 -24.65
C PRO A 36 -29.98 -18.59 -25.56
N LEU A 37 -29.48 -17.35 -25.69
CA LEU A 37 -28.22 -17.04 -26.39
C LEU A 37 -27.01 -17.16 -25.47
N VAL A 38 -27.22 -17.29 -24.16
CA VAL A 38 -26.22 -17.85 -23.26
C VAL A 38 -26.20 -19.34 -23.56
N GLN A 39 -25.51 -19.69 -24.66
CA GLN A 39 -25.18 -21.08 -24.94
C GLN A 39 -24.54 -21.62 -23.67
N GLU A 40 -25.10 -22.69 -23.12
CA GLU A 40 -24.39 -23.50 -22.14
C GLU A 40 -23.12 -23.96 -22.83
N THR A 41 -22.01 -23.26 -22.59
CA THR A 41 -20.71 -23.74 -23.01
C THR A 41 -20.63 -25.14 -22.44
N PRO A 42 -20.53 -26.20 -23.27
CA PRO A 42 -20.55 -27.56 -22.79
C PRO A 42 -19.52 -27.66 -21.67
N ALA A 43 -19.96 -28.14 -20.50
CA ALA A 43 -19.12 -28.19 -19.32
C ALA A 43 -17.83 -28.93 -19.71
N ARG A 44 -16.73 -28.20 -19.85
CA ARG A 44 -15.44 -28.80 -20.22
C ARG A 44 -15.14 -29.87 -19.18
N ALA A 45 -14.82 -31.07 -19.65
CA ALA A 45 -14.49 -32.18 -18.78
C ALA A 45 -13.22 -31.82 -17.99
N TRP A 46 -13.37 -31.60 -16.69
CA TRP A 46 -12.22 -31.40 -15.80
C TRP A 46 -11.43 -32.71 -15.69
N PRO A 47 -10.09 -32.66 -15.56
CA PRO A 47 -9.29 -33.85 -15.36
C PRO A 47 -9.74 -34.64 -14.13
N ASP A 48 -9.90 -35.96 -14.23
CA ASP A 48 -10.21 -36.79 -13.07
C ASP A 48 -8.95 -36.97 -12.20
N TRP A 49 -9.05 -36.61 -10.93
CA TRP A 49 -7.97 -36.77 -9.95
C TRP A 49 -7.63 -38.24 -9.69
N ARG A 50 -8.57 -39.16 -9.90
CA ARG A 50 -8.35 -40.62 -9.77
C ARG A 50 -7.47 -41.20 -10.87
N LEU A 51 -7.21 -40.44 -11.93
CA LEU A 51 -6.28 -40.82 -13.00
C LEU A 51 -4.90 -40.21 -12.82
N GLN A 52 -4.72 -39.31 -11.84
CA GLN A 52 -3.40 -38.73 -11.57
C GLN A 52 -2.49 -39.79 -10.94
N PRO A 53 -1.21 -39.85 -11.34
CA PRO A 53 -0.26 -40.80 -10.79
C PRO A 53 -0.05 -40.54 -9.30
N GLU A 54 0.29 -41.60 -8.56
CA GLU A 54 0.78 -41.44 -7.20
C GLU A 54 2.11 -40.68 -7.19
N ILE A 55 2.32 -39.95 -6.11
CA ILE A 55 3.53 -39.18 -5.88
C ILE A 55 4.27 -39.90 -4.77
N ASP A 56 5.57 -40.05 -4.97
CA ASP A 56 6.44 -40.58 -3.93
C ASP A 56 6.45 -39.62 -2.75
N LEU A 57 6.02 -40.12 -1.59
CA LEU A 57 5.95 -39.34 -0.36
C LEU A 57 7.03 -39.86 0.59
N PRO A 58 7.71 -38.97 1.32
CA PRO A 58 8.63 -39.38 2.37
C PRO A 58 7.91 -40.26 3.40
N GLU A 59 8.65 -41.04 4.20
CA GLU A 59 8.05 -41.86 5.24
C GLU A 59 7.24 -41.00 6.22
N VAL A 60 5.91 -41.07 6.08
CA VAL A 60 4.95 -40.47 6.99
C VAL A 60 4.53 -41.56 7.98
N GLY A 61 4.70 -41.29 9.27
CA GLY A 61 4.56 -42.30 10.34
C GLY A 61 3.20 -42.99 10.47
N SER A 62 2.14 -42.54 9.78
CA SER A 62 0.86 -43.25 9.73
C SER A 62 0.37 -43.51 8.28
N PRO A 63 -0.08 -44.74 7.97
CA PRO A 63 -0.62 -45.08 6.64
C PRO A 63 -1.83 -44.23 6.23
N GLU A 64 -2.69 -43.90 7.19
CA GLU A 64 -3.90 -43.10 6.94
C GLU A 64 -3.55 -41.67 6.51
N LEU A 65 -2.57 -41.05 7.19
CA LEU A 65 -2.11 -39.70 6.83
C LEU A 65 -1.45 -39.70 5.45
N ARG A 66 -0.65 -40.74 5.14
CA ARG A 66 -0.07 -40.93 3.81
C ARG A 66 -1.15 -40.95 2.73
N GLN A 67 -2.20 -41.74 2.90
CA GLN A 67 -3.32 -41.84 1.95
C GLN A 67 -4.07 -40.50 1.78
N LYS A 68 -4.28 -39.77 2.88
CA LYS A 68 -4.90 -38.43 2.85
C LYS A 68 -4.03 -37.44 2.06
N ILE A 69 -2.72 -37.41 2.31
CA ILE A 69 -1.78 -36.55 1.58
C ILE A 69 -1.76 -36.90 0.09
N GLN A 70 -1.66 -38.19 -0.26
CA GLN A 70 -1.71 -38.64 -1.66
C GLN A 70 -2.99 -38.15 -2.36
N THR A 71 -4.15 -38.36 -1.72
CA THR A 71 -5.45 -37.92 -2.26
C THR A 71 -5.49 -36.42 -2.48
N CYS A 72 -5.06 -35.62 -1.50
CA CYS A 72 -5.01 -34.16 -1.61
C CYS A 72 -4.11 -33.70 -2.76
N ARG A 73 -2.92 -34.30 -2.90
CA ARG A 73 -1.98 -33.96 -3.98
C ARG A 73 -2.53 -34.30 -5.36
N ARG A 74 -3.17 -35.47 -5.52
CA ARG A 74 -3.80 -35.88 -6.79
C ARG A 74 -4.95 -34.95 -7.17
N LYS A 75 -5.81 -34.58 -6.21
CA LYS A 75 -6.88 -33.58 -6.41
C LYS A 75 -6.30 -32.22 -6.83
N LEU A 76 -5.25 -31.77 -6.17
CA LEU A 76 -4.59 -30.50 -6.51
C LEU A 76 -4.01 -30.55 -7.94
N ARG A 77 -3.34 -31.64 -8.33
CA ARG A 77 -2.74 -31.80 -9.67
C ARG A 77 -3.80 -31.76 -10.77
N ALA A 78 -4.88 -32.52 -10.62
CA ALA A 78 -5.99 -32.51 -11.58
C ALA A 78 -6.62 -31.11 -11.70
N ARG A 79 -6.80 -30.41 -10.57
CA ARG A 79 -7.28 -29.02 -10.57
C ARG A 79 -6.32 -28.09 -11.31
N LEU A 80 -5.01 -28.17 -11.05
CA LEU A 80 -4.01 -27.33 -11.72
C LEU A 80 -3.95 -27.61 -13.23
N GLN A 81 -4.09 -28.87 -13.66
CA GLN A 81 -4.19 -29.23 -15.08
C GLN A 81 -5.44 -28.64 -15.74
N GLY A 82 -6.60 -28.73 -15.09
CA GLY A 82 -7.84 -28.14 -15.60
C GLY A 82 -7.71 -26.62 -15.75
N LEU A 83 -7.16 -25.96 -14.73
CA LEU A 83 -6.90 -24.52 -14.77
C LEU A 83 -5.88 -24.13 -15.84
N ALA A 84 -4.85 -24.93 -16.07
CA ALA A 84 -3.89 -24.73 -17.16
C ALA A 84 -4.54 -24.80 -18.54
N ALA A 85 -5.48 -25.73 -18.74
CA ALA A 85 -6.27 -25.81 -19.97
C ALA A 85 -7.18 -24.59 -20.17
N GLU A 86 -7.63 -23.96 -19.07
CA GLU A 86 -8.35 -22.68 -19.07
C GLU A 86 -7.44 -21.45 -19.16
N GLY A 87 -6.13 -21.64 -19.36
CA GLY A 87 -5.17 -20.55 -19.52
C GLY A 87 -4.75 -19.90 -18.20
N TYR A 88 -4.83 -20.61 -17.08
CA TYR A 88 -4.27 -20.15 -15.79
C TYR A 88 -2.99 -20.92 -15.45
N HIS A 89 -2.05 -20.28 -14.78
CA HIS A 89 -0.87 -20.93 -14.26
C HIS A 89 -0.52 -20.38 -12.87
N LEU A 90 0.41 -21.02 -12.16
CA LEU A 90 0.87 -20.52 -10.88
C LEU A 90 1.79 -19.32 -11.10
N CYS A 91 1.62 -18.29 -10.28
CA CYS A 91 2.47 -17.11 -10.22
C CYS A 91 3.95 -17.51 -10.16
N ARG A 92 4.78 -16.98 -11.06
CA ARG A 92 6.19 -17.33 -11.16
C ARG A 92 7.01 -16.95 -9.92
N LYS A 93 6.56 -15.93 -9.17
CA LYS A 93 7.28 -15.41 -7.99
C LYS A 93 6.99 -16.20 -6.71
N CYS A 94 5.72 -16.53 -6.43
CA CYS A 94 5.33 -17.17 -5.17
C CYS A 94 4.80 -18.60 -5.31
N SER A 95 4.56 -19.06 -6.54
CA SER A 95 4.03 -20.39 -6.86
C SER A 95 2.73 -20.77 -6.12
N SER A 96 2.03 -19.78 -5.57
CA SER A 96 0.89 -19.98 -4.65
C SER A 96 -0.44 -19.51 -5.24
N ASN A 97 -0.44 -18.38 -5.97
CA ASN A 97 -1.64 -17.83 -6.58
C ASN A 97 -1.73 -18.21 -8.05
N LEU A 98 -2.95 -18.40 -8.54
CA LEU A 98 -3.24 -18.61 -9.96
C LEU A 98 -3.34 -17.28 -10.67
N VAL A 99 -2.74 -17.19 -11.86
CA VAL A 99 -2.76 -16.01 -12.71
C VAL A 99 -3.14 -16.40 -14.14
N PRO A 100 -3.87 -15.54 -14.87
CA PRO A 100 -4.11 -15.74 -16.31
C PRO A 100 -2.81 -15.79 -17.10
N ARG A 101 -2.80 -16.48 -18.24
CA ARG A 101 -1.63 -16.64 -19.12
C ARG A 101 -1.00 -15.33 -19.59
N ALA A 102 -1.78 -14.24 -19.61
CA ALA A 102 -1.30 -12.90 -19.97
C ALA A 102 -0.42 -12.25 -18.88
N LEU A 103 -0.39 -12.80 -17.66
CA LEU A 103 0.32 -12.23 -16.51
C LEU A 103 1.28 -13.27 -15.94
N GLU A 104 2.53 -12.90 -15.65
CA GLU A 104 3.51 -13.81 -15.03
C GLU A 104 3.46 -13.82 -13.50
N ILE A 105 2.99 -12.72 -12.90
CA ILE A 105 3.07 -12.46 -11.46
C ILE A 105 1.68 -12.08 -10.94
N CYS A 106 1.32 -12.56 -9.74
CA CYS A 106 0.03 -12.22 -9.14
C CYS A 106 0.02 -10.80 -8.57
N SER A 107 -1.18 -10.23 -8.47
CA SER A 107 -1.41 -8.89 -7.91
C SER A 107 -0.81 -8.71 -6.52
N ILE A 108 -0.88 -9.73 -5.65
CA ILE A 108 -0.27 -9.70 -4.31
C ILE A 108 1.26 -9.53 -4.39
N CYS A 109 1.90 -10.27 -5.29
CA CYS A 109 3.35 -10.22 -5.48
C CYS A 109 3.83 -8.91 -6.11
N GLN A 110 3.00 -8.33 -6.98
CA GLN A 110 3.22 -7.01 -7.58
C GLN A 110 3.05 -5.90 -6.55
N GLN A 111 1.97 -5.94 -5.75
CA GLN A 111 1.72 -4.99 -4.68
C GLN A 111 2.85 -5.00 -3.65
N ARG A 112 3.29 -6.19 -3.21
CA ARG A 112 4.42 -6.31 -2.28
C ARG A 112 5.73 -5.76 -2.87
N ALA A 113 5.95 -5.91 -4.17
CA ALA A 113 7.13 -5.31 -4.81
C ALA A 113 7.04 -3.78 -4.77
N ARG A 114 5.86 -3.23 -5.08
CA ARG A 114 5.62 -1.79 -5.03
C ARG A 114 5.75 -1.20 -3.62
N GLU A 115 5.28 -1.91 -2.60
CA GLU A 115 5.48 -1.52 -1.20
C GLU A 115 6.96 -1.49 -0.81
N LEU A 116 7.77 -2.43 -1.30
CA LEU A 116 9.22 -2.41 -1.10
C LEU A 116 9.87 -1.22 -1.80
N ASP A 117 9.48 -0.94 -3.04
CA ASP A 117 9.96 0.22 -3.80
C ASP A 117 9.64 1.54 -3.07
N LEU A 118 8.41 1.68 -2.55
CA LEU A 118 8.00 2.85 -1.76
C LEU A 118 8.75 2.96 -0.43
N ALA A 119 8.96 1.84 0.27
CA ALA A 119 9.72 1.81 1.52
C ALA A 119 11.20 2.20 1.28
N GLN A 120 11.81 1.69 0.22
CA GLN A 120 13.17 2.06 -0.18
C GLN A 120 13.25 3.55 -0.57
N THR A 121 12.28 4.03 -1.35
CA THR A 121 12.17 5.46 -1.72
C THR A 121 12.08 6.34 -0.49
N ARG A 122 11.22 5.99 0.47
CA ARG A 122 11.10 6.71 1.73
C ARG A 122 12.40 6.71 2.52
N HIS A 123 13.09 5.57 2.60
CA HIS A 123 14.38 5.48 3.27
C HIS A 123 15.42 6.41 2.63
N LEU A 124 15.54 6.40 1.30
CA LEU A 124 16.41 7.30 0.55
C LEU A 124 16.11 8.78 0.84
N LEU A 125 14.82 9.15 0.85
CA LEU A 125 14.40 10.52 1.14
C LEU A 125 14.59 10.91 2.61
N CYS A 126 14.56 9.97 3.55
CA CYS A 126 14.91 10.25 4.94
C CYS A 126 16.41 10.52 5.10
N ASP A 127 17.26 9.79 4.39
CA ASP A 127 18.71 9.92 4.47
C ASP A 127 19.22 11.12 3.63
N THR A 128 18.58 11.39 2.50
CA THR A 128 18.96 12.44 1.55
C THR A 128 17.72 13.17 1.03
N PRO A 129 17.13 14.10 1.82
CA PRO A 129 15.82 14.69 1.53
C PRO A 129 15.80 15.60 0.29
N TRP A 130 16.96 16.03 -0.20
CA TRP A 130 17.10 16.89 -1.38
C TRP A 130 17.21 16.12 -2.71
N LEU A 131 17.12 14.78 -2.70
CA LEU A 131 17.12 14.01 -3.95
C LEU A 131 15.95 14.41 -4.85
N THR A 132 16.25 14.49 -6.14
CA THR A 132 15.28 14.68 -7.22
C THR A 132 14.57 13.37 -7.54
N PHE A 133 13.47 13.47 -8.30
CA PHE A 133 12.75 12.28 -8.75
C PHE A 133 13.63 11.41 -9.65
N GLU A 134 14.40 12.06 -10.53
CA GLU A 134 15.29 11.42 -11.49
C GLU A 134 16.36 10.59 -10.78
N GLU A 135 17.08 11.19 -9.81
CA GLU A 135 18.10 10.49 -9.01
C GLU A 135 17.50 9.34 -8.19
N THR A 136 16.31 9.56 -7.61
CA THR A 136 15.64 8.52 -6.81
C THR A 136 15.18 7.35 -7.70
N ARG A 137 14.70 7.64 -8.91
CA ARG A 137 14.28 6.63 -9.89
C ARG A 137 15.45 5.81 -10.43
N GLU A 138 16.66 6.37 -10.49
CA GLU A 138 17.87 5.59 -10.84
C GLU A 138 18.11 4.46 -9.82
N GLN A 139 17.79 4.69 -8.55
CA GLN A 139 17.91 3.69 -7.48
C GLN A 139 16.66 2.80 -7.35
N VAL A 140 15.48 3.34 -7.69
CA VAL A 140 14.17 2.65 -7.61
C VAL A 140 13.46 2.76 -8.96
N PRO A 141 13.78 1.89 -9.95
CA PRO A 141 13.28 2.03 -11.32
C PRO A 141 11.75 1.95 -11.46
N GLY A 142 11.07 1.29 -10.53
CA GLY A 142 9.61 1.16 -10.51
C GLY A 142 8.86 2.39 -10.01
N LEU A 143 9.57 3.39 -9.47
CA LEU A 143 8.97 4.55 -8.83
C LEU A 143 8.29 5.49 -9.83
N GLN A 144 7.05 5.86 -9.55
CA GLN A 144 6.30 6.84 -10.34
C GLN A 144 6.40 8.24 -9.74
N LYS A 145 6.34 9.27 -10.58
CA LYS A 145 6.46 10.68 -10.15
C LYS A 145 5.40 11.05 -9.10
N LEU A 146 4.16 10.64 -9.31
CA LEU A 146 3.07 10.89 -8.36
C LEU A 146 3.34 10.29 -6.96
N GLU A 147 3.98 9.12 -6.91
CA GLU A 147 4.31 8.45 -5.64
C GLU A 147 5.45 9.14 -4.91
N PHE A 148 6.46 9.56 -5.67
CA PHE A 148 7.57 10.36 -5.15
C PHE A 148 7.05 11.68 -4.55
N ASP A 149 6.19 12.39 -5.28
CA ASP A 149 5.62 13.66 -4.82
C ASP A 149 4.73 13.45 -3.58
N ALA A 150 3.93 12.38 -3.55
CA ALA A 150 3.13 12.01 -2.39
C ALA A 150 4.00 11.70 -1.16
N LEU A 151 5.07 10.91 -1.32
CA LEU A 151 6.00 10.59 -0.24
C LEU A 151 6.71 11.84 0.28
N ARG A 152 7.15 12.75 -0.60
CA ARG A 152 7.74 14.04 -0.19
C ARG A 152 6.76 14.89 0.60
N SER A 153 5.52 14.98 0.14
CA SER A 153 4.47 15.72 0.85
C SER A 153 4.17 15.12 2.23
N GLU A 154 4.11 13.80 2.34
CA GLU A 154 3.93 13.09 3.61
C GLU A 154 5.09 13.38 4.58
N LEU A 155 6.34 13.23 4.11
CA LEU A 155 7.53 13.48 4.92
C LEU A 155 7.67 14.95 5.34
N ALA A 156 7.25 15.90 4.49
CA ALA A 156 7.17 17.31 4.85
C ALA A 156 6.15 17.55 5.97
N GLY A 157 4.98 16.91 5.89
CA GLY A 157 3.94 16.97 6.93
C GLY A 157 4.39 16.38 8.26
N GLU A 158 5.12 15.26 8.23
CA GLU A 158 5.73 14.66 9.42
C GLU A 158 6.78 15.56 10.06
N ALA A 159 7.67 16.14 9.27
CA ALA A 159 8.70 17.05 9.75
C ALA A 159 8.06 18.30 10.39
N ARG A 160 7.04 18.91 9.76
CA ARG A 160 6.27 20.02 10.36
C ARG A 160 5.63 19.65 11.69
N SER A 161 5.02 18.46 11.75
CA SER A 161 4.39 17.96 12.98
C SER A 161 5.40 17.75 14.11
N ARG A 162 6.61 17.26 13.78
CA ARG A 162 7.72 17.15 14.74
C ARG A 162 8.21 18.52 15.21
N VAL A 163 8.37 19.48 14.31
CA VAL A 163 8.75 20.86 14.67
C VAL A 163 7.77 21.44 15.68
N ARG A 164 6.46 21.28 15.45
CA ARG A 164 5.43 21.76 16.38
C ARG A 164 5.55 21.11 17.76
N ALA A 165 5.65 19.78 17.81
CA ALA A 165 5.79 19.05 19.07
C ALA A 165 7.06 19.45 19.85
N LEU A 166 8.20 19.59 19.15
CA LEU A 166 9.46 20.03 19.77
C LEU A 166 9.39 21.49 20.23
N GLY A 167 8.80 22.37 19.41
CA GLY A 167 8.60 23.78 19.76
C GLY A 167 7.68 23.97 20.96
N GLU A 168 6.63 23.18 21.08
CA GLU A 168 5.77 23.15 22.28
C GLU A 168 6.50 22.65 23.52
N ALA A 169 7.33 21.61 23.39
CA ALA A 169 8.17 21.12 24.49
C ALA A 169 9.18 22.18 24.97
N LEU A 170 9.84 22.87 24.03
CA LEU A 170 10.79 23.94 24.32
C LEU A 170 10.17 25.14 25.03
N ARG A 171 8.88 25.42 24.81
CA ARG A 171 8.14 26.45 25.56
C ARG A 171 7.92 26.07 27.03
N GLN A 172 7.89 24.78 27.35
CA GLN A 172 7.70 24.30 28.73
C GLN A 172 9.03 24.26 29.49
N GLY A 173 10.13 24.06 28.77
CA GLY A 173 11.49 24.14 29.30
C GLY A 173 12.48 24.12 28.15
N PHE A 174 13.37 25.12 28.13
CA PHE A 174 14.37 25.22 27.08
C PHE A 174 15.45 24.14 27.28
N GLU A 175 15.74 23.41 26.21
CA GLU A 175 16.85 22.47 26.15
C GLU A 175 17.56 22.61 24.80
N THR A 176 18.86 22.89 24.81
CA THR A 176 19.65 23.12 23.60
C THR A 176 19.60 21.94 22.63
N SER A 177 19.60 20.69 23.14
CA SER A 177 19.57 19.49 22.31
C SER A 177 18.25 19.37 21.51
N LEU A 178 17.13 19.67 22.16
CA LEU A 178 15.80 19.68 21.55
C LEU A 178 15.66 20.83 20.56
N TRP A 179 16.22 21.99 20.86
CA TRP A 179 16.23 23.14 19.95
C TRP A 179 17.02 22.86 18.67
N MET A 180 18.20 22.23 18.78
CA MET A 180 18.97 21.79 17.61
C MET A 180 18.22 20.75 16.78
N THR A 181 17.54 19.80 17.43
CA THR A 181 16.71 18.79 16.75
C THR A 181 15.53 19.43 16.03
N MET A 182 14.87 20.42 16.65
CA MET A 182 13.79 21.17 16.04
C MET A 182 14.27 21.94 14.80
N ARG A 183 15.42 22.63 14.88
CA ARG A 183 16.02 23.32 13.72
C ARG A 183 16.34 22.36 12.59
N TYR A 184 16.86 21.17 12.90
CA TYR A 184 17.09 20.13 11.90
C TYR A 184 15.79 19.72 11.19
N GLU A 185 14.71 19.46 11.93
CA GLU A 185 13.42 19.11 11.34
C GLU A 185 12.79 20.27 10.55
N MET A 186 13.02 21.53 10.95
CA MET A 186 12.62 22.71 10.17
C MET A 186 13.33 22.75 8.81
N ILE A 187 14.66 22.58 8.80
CA ILE A 187 15.44 22.50 7.55
C ILE A 187 14.92 21.36 6.69
N ARG A 188 14.73 20.18 7.27
CA ARG A 188 14.24 18.99 6.56
C ARG A 188 12.86 19.21 5.93
N ALA A 189 11.93 19.84 6.64
CA ALA A 189 10.62 20.20 6.09
C ALA A 189 10.75 21.17 4.90
N VAL A 190 11.60 22.20 5.00
CA VAL A 190 11.86 23.14 3.90
C VAL A 190 12.44 22.41 2.69
N ILE A 191 13.39 21.50 2.90
CA ILE A 191 13.98 20.70 1.82
C ILE A 191 12.90 19.86 1.13
N PHE A 192 11.99 19.23 1.87
CA PHE A 192 10.92 18.42 1.26
C PHE A 192 9.91 19.25 0.46
N GLU A 193 9.58 20.46 0.92
CA GLU A 193 8.65 21.36 0.20
C GLU A 193 9.31 22.00 -1.03
N THR A 194 10.59 22.35 -0.96
CA THR A 194 11.26 23.18 -2.00
C THR A 194 12.18 22.41 -2.93
N GLY A 195 12.69 21.25 -2.50
CA GLY A 195 13.73 20.50 -3.22
C GLY A 195 15.13 21.12 -3.13
N LEU A 196 15.32 22.18 -2.34
CA LEU A 196 16.63 22.80 -2.17
C LEU A 196 17.57 21.91 -1.34
N PRO A 197 18.87 21.89 -1.64
CA PRO A 197 19.86 21.25 -0.79
C PRO A 197 20.06 22.03 0.53
N PRO A 198 20.54 21.37 1.60
CA PRO A 198 20.57 21.94 2.96
C PRO A 198 21.41 23.21 3.08
N HIS A 199 22.49 23.33 2.31
CA HIS A 199 23.37 24.51 2.34
C HIS A 199 22.74 25.77 1.72
N LEU A 200 21.58 25.65 1.07
CA LEU A 200 20.82 26.78 0.52
C LEU A 200 19.60 27.13 1.39
N VAL A 201 19.37 26.42 2.49
CA VAL A 201 18.28 26.70 3.43
C VAL A 201 18.86 27.51 4.59
N ASP A 202 18.40 28.75 4.74
CA ASP A 202 18.80 29.63 5.84
C ASP A 202 17.58 29.98 6.71
N LEU A 203 17.47 29.35 7.89
CA LEU A 203 16.36 29.62 8.80
C LEU A 203 16.45 31.00 9.47
N ASP A 204 17.62 31.64 9.42
CA ASP A 204 17.90 32.93 10.03
C ASP A 204 17.76 34.09 9.02
N ASP A 205 17.30 33.79 7.78
CA ASP A 205 16.99 34.77 6.75
C ASP A 205 15.95 35.80 7.28
N PRO A 206 16.27 37.12 7.26
CA PRO A 206 15.41 38.15 7.83
C PRO A 206 14.09 38.33 7.08
N THR A 207 13.98 37.81 5.85
CA THR A 207 12.74 37.83 5.08
C THR A 207 11.76 36.74 5.51
N GLY A 208 12.21 35.75 6.30
CA GLY A 208 11.38 34.62 6.73
C GLY A 208 10.97 33.70 5.58
N ARG A 209 11.65 33.77 4.42
CA ARG A 209 11.31 33.01 3.21
C ARG A 209 11.19 31.49 3.44
N PHE A 210 11.95 30.96 4.40
CA PHE A 210 11.98 29.53 4.71
C PHE A 210 11.09 29.15 5.90
N HIS A 211 10.32 30.08 6.46
CA HIS A 211 9.37 29.80 7.53
C HIS A 211 8.09 29.25 6.91
N LEU A 212 7.91 27.93 6.99
CA LEU A 212 6.76 27.27 6.39
C LEU A 212 5.46 27.47 7.19
N GLU A 213 5.58 27.75 8.49
CA GLU A 213 4.44 28.03 9.38
C GLU A 213 4.73 29.31 10.21
N PRO A 214 3.72 30.15 10.49
CA PRO A 214 3.90 31.40 11.24
C PRO A 214 4.53 31.23 12.62
N GLU A 215 4.29 30.09 13.28
CA GLU A 215 4.76 29.81 14.64
C GLU A 215 6.27 29.57 14.72
N TRP A 216 6.92 29.25 13.59
CA TRP A 216 8.34 28.89 13.54
C TRP A 216 9.25 30.00 14.03
N ALA A 217 8.95 31.25 13.66
CA ALA A 217 9.69 32.41 14.14
C ALA A 217 9.70 32.49 15.68
N GLY A 218 8.55 32.20 16.29
CA GLY A 218 8.42 32.16 17.75
C GLY A 218 9.24 31.04 18.39
N TYR A 219 9.33 29.87 17.75
CA TYR A 219 10.16 28.78 18.26
C TYR A 219 11.66 29.06 18.11
N LEU A 220 12.08 29.66 17.00
CA LEU A 220 13.48 30.03 16.77
C LEU A 220 13.95 31.09 17.79
N ALA A 221 13.09 32.05 18.12
CA ALA A 221 13.38 33.10 19.10
C ALA A 221 13.68 32.57 20.51
N LEU A 222 13.18 31.39 20.89
CA LEU A 222 13.48 30.76 22.19
C LEU A 222 14.99 30.51 22.37
N GLY A 223 15.69 30.16 21.29
CA GLY A 223 17.15 29.93 21.35
C GLY A 223 17.99 31.20 21.44
N LEU A 224 17.46 32.33 20.96
CA LEU A 224 18.15 33.63 21.04
C LEU A 224 18.06 34.25 22.43
N GLN A 225 16.98 33.96 23.19
CA GLN A 225 16.77 34.48 24.53
C GLN A 225 17.66 33.79 25.59
N GLU A 226 18.04 32.54 25.33
CA GLU A 226 18.83 31.70 26.24
C GLU A 226 20.32 31.64 25.84
N ALA A 227 20.69 32.21 24.68
CA ALA A 227 22.09 32.38 24.32
C ALA A 227 22.70 33.48 25.22
N PRO A 228 23.71 33.18 26.06
CA PRO A 228 24.38 34.22 26.83
C PRO A 228 24.94 35.26 25.87
N GLU A 229 24.75 36.54 26.17
CA GLU A 229 25.40 37.65 25.45
C GLU A 229 26.91 37.35 25.36
N CYS A 230 27.37 36.98 24.16
CA CYS A 230 28.79 36.82 23.86
C CYS A 230 29.45 38.18 23.68
#